data_AF-A0A838F4H5-F1
#
_entry.id   AF-A0A838F4H5-F1
#
_cell.length_a   1.000
_cell.length_b   1.000
_cell.length_c   1.000
_cell.angle_alpha   90.00
_cell.angle_beta   90.00
_cell.angle_gamma   90.00
#
_symmetry.space_group_name_H-M   'P 1'
#
loop_
_entity.id
_entity.type
_entity.pdbx_description
1 polymer ?
#
loop_
_entity_poly.entity_id
_entity_poly.type
_entity_poly.pdbx_seq_one_letter_code
_entity_poly.pdbx_strand_id
1 'polypeptide(L)'
;MFNLILYSFILFGLVYWVESQSLVFSQSLIIKKNAAEELEDWLKKFSWSSRQELTSSNRLPSYKFYSEVIEILLAIARKMGGTYQDSILFLREGLQADRQFEKKLKEIILGTWLQMGMMLFLTWAFITGSLFLVDIKVSVYKLAMIAIWQGIGMASLPFIISFFRKKFFQDIGKLWKMLYVLRSLTKVPLSRTEILTIAGVTEIKNIQQKSLIHIVDKLKETCQKALQLGGSYEEEVVSLMSELRFQEKWHFELFEKRLMVIKLGIMSIFFLPSYLAFIFLLLGDLLTLM
;
A
#
# COMPACT_ATOMS: atom_id res chain seq x y z
N MET A 1 -25.83 -17.91 -35.92
CA MET A 1 -25.87 -18.66 -34.64
C MET A 1 -24.47 -19.04 -34.14
N PHE A 2 -23.60 -19.60 -34.99
CA PHE A 2 -22.25 -20.04 -34.59
C PHE A 2 -21.38 -18.93 -33.95
N ASN A 3 -21.39 -17.71 -34.52
CA ASN A 3 -20.63 -16.57 -33.96
C ASN A 3 -21.10 -16.17 -32.55
N LEU A 4 -22.39 -16.30 -32.23
CA LEU A 4 -22.95 -15.94 -30.92
C LEU A 4 -22.48 -16.90 -29.82
N ILE A 5 -22.41 -18.20 -30.13
CA ILE A 5 -21.87 -19.22 -29.23
C ILE A 5 -20.38 -19.00 -29.00
N LEU A 6 -19.64 -18.64 -30.06
CA LEU A 6 -18.21 -18.33 -29.98
C LEU A 6 -17.94 -17.10 -29.09
N TYR A 7 -18.70 -16.01 -29.26
CA TYR A 7 -18.56 -14.83 -28.40
C TYR A 7 -18.94 -15.10 -26.94
N SER A 8 -19.95 -15.94 -26.70
CA SER A 8 -20.32 -16.36 -25.34
C SER A 8 -19.20 -17.19 -24.69
N PHE A 9 -18.58 -18.11 -25.42
CA PHE A 9 -17.42 -18.87 -24.95
C PHE A 9 -16.19 -17.99 -24.70
N ILE A 10 -15.95 -16.99 -25.54
CA ILE A 10 -14.86 -16.02 -25.35
C ILE A 10 -15.12 -15.18 -24.09
N LEU A 11 -16.35 -14.71 -23.88
CA LEU A 11 -16.74 -13.98 -22.67
C LEU A 11 -16.59 -14.85 -21.41
N PHE A 12 -17.07 -16.08 -21.44
CA PHE A 12 -16.94 -17.01 -20.31
C PHE A 12 -15.47 -17.37 -20.05
N GLY A 13 -14.69 -17.57 -21.11
CA GLY A 13 -13.25 -17.80 -21.04
C GLY A 13 -12.51 -16.60 -20.48
N LEU A 14 -12.93 -15.37 -20.80
CA LEU A 14 -12.36 -14.14 -20.23
C LEU A 14 -12.75 -13.95 -18.78
N VAL A 15 -14.00 -14.21 -18.39
CA VAL A 15 -14.42 -14.15 -16.98
C VAL A 15 -13.63 -15.17 -16.17
N TYR A 16 -13.56 -16.42 -16.64
CA TYR A 16 -12.79 -17.48 -16.00
C TYR A 16 -11.28 -17.19 -15.99
N TRP A 17 -10.75 -16.59 -17.06
CA TRP A 17 -9.35 -16.20 -17.15
C TRP A 17 -9.03 -15.02 -16.23
N VAL A 18 -9.94 -14.06 -16.04
CA VAL A 18 -9.77 -12.93 -15.10
C VAL A 18 -9.83 -13.42 -13.66
N GLU A 19 -10.76 -14.33 -13.36
CA GLU A 19 -10.88 -14.97 -12.04
C GLU A 19 -9.66 -15.86 -11.76
N SER A 20 -9.21 -16.64 -12.74
CA SER A 20 -7.98 -17.42 -12.70
C SER A 20 -6.73 -16.55 -12.61
N GLN A 21 -6.65 -15.42 -13.31
CA GLN A 21 -5.54 -14.47 -13.21
C GLN A 21 -5.52 -13.84 -11.82
N SER A 22 -6.65 -13.55 -11.17
CA SER A 22 -6.64 -13.10 -9.77
C SER A 22 -5.99 -14.13 -8.83
N LEU A 23 -6.18 -15.43 -9.11
CA LEU A 23 -5.58 -16.55 -8.37
C LEU A 23 -4.12 -16.83 -8.79
N VAL A 24 -3.78 -16.67 -10.06
CA VAL A 24 -2.45 -16.95 -10.62
C VAL A 24 -1.50 -15.78 -10.42
N PHE A 25 -1.94 -14.52 -10.51
CA PHE A 25 -1.11 -13.34 -10.20
C PHE A 25 -0.78 -13.24 -8.70
N SER A 26 -1.67 -13.77 -7.85
CA SER A 26 -1.39 -14.04 -6.44
C SER A 26 -0.21 -15.02 -6.28
N GLN A 27 -0.06 -15.98 -7.21
CA GLN A 27 1.00 -16.98 -7.21
C GLN A 27 2.25 -16.60 -8.04
N SER A 28 2.15 -15.74 -9.05
CA SER A 28 3.26 -15.41 -9.97
C SER A 28 3.99 -14.10 -9.61
N LEU A 29 3.50 -13.33 -8.64
CA LEU A 29 4.30 -12.30 -7.94
C LEU A 29 5.20 -12.91 -6.83
N ILE A 30 5.15 -14.22 -6.65
CA ILE A 30 6.21 -15.05 -6.05
C ILE A 30 7.23 -15.20 -7.18
N ILE A 31 8.42 -14.59 -7.18
CA ILE A 31 9.67 -15.08 -6.56
C ILE A 31 10.58 -13.87 -6.27
N LYS A 32 10.08 -12.88 -5.53
CA LYS A 32 10.95 -12.11 -4.65
C LYS A 32 10.19 -12.02 -3.34
N LYS A 33 10.66 -12.75 -2.32
CA LYS A 33 10.03 -12.70 -1.00
C LYS A 33 9.88 -11.23 -0.63
N ASN A 34 8.67 -10.86 -0.20
CA ASN A 34 8.43 -9.49 0.22
C ASN A 34 9.40 -9.20 1.38
N ALA A 35 10.08 -8.05 1.40
CA ALA A 35 11.06 -7.73 2.45
C ALA A 35 10.46 -7.87 3.87
N ALA A 36 9.16 -7.66 4.03
CA ALA A 36 8.43 -7.96 5.27
C ALA A 36 8.45 -9.44 5.66
N GLU A 37 8.24 -10.35 4.69
CA GLU A 37 8.25 -11.80 4.89
C GLU A 37 9.66 -12.31 5.14
N GLU A 38 10.66 -11.75 4.44
CA GLU A 38 12.07 -12.04 4.72
C GLU A 38 12.44 -11.64 6.15
N LEU A 39 12.02 -10.44 6.60
CA LEU A 39 12.26 -9.99 7.96
C LEU A 39 11.52 -10.84 9.00
N GLU A 40 10.27 -11.23 8.71
CA GLU A 40 9.49 -12.10 9.60
C GLU A 40 10.12 -13.50 9.72
N ASP A 41 10.56 -14.09 8.61
CA ASP A 41 11.27 -15.37 8.59
C ASP A 41 12.60 -15.28 9.33
N TRP A 42 13.31 -14.17 9.17
CA TRP A 42 14.54 -13.88 9.92
C TRP A 42 14.24 -13.80 11.43
N LEU A 43 13.19 -13.08 11.84
CA LEU A 43 12.75 -12.97 13.23
C LEU A 43 12.31 -14.30 13.84
N LYS A 44 11.72 -15.21 13.04
CA LYS A 44 11.36 -16.57 13.49
C LYS A 44 12.56 -17.45 13.74
N LYS A 45 13.61 -17.31 12.92
CA LYS A 45 14.86 -18.07 13.06
C LYS A 45 15.82 -17.46 14.09
N PHE A 46 15.64 -16.18 14.39
CA PHE A 46 16.48 -15.46 15.33
C PHE A 46 16.35 -16.06 16.75
N SER A 47 17.49 -16.46 17.32
CA SER A 47 17.60 -16.92 18.69
C SER A 47 18.60 -16.06 19.46
N TRP A 48 18.29 -15.71 20.71
CA TRP A 48 19.19 -14.88 21.52
C TRP A 48 20.47 -15.60 21.95
N SER A 49 20.47 -16.93 21.92
CA SER A 49 21.64 -17.76 22.22
C SER A 49 22.69 -17.72 21.10
N SER A 50 22.30 -17.44 19.85
CA SER A 50 23.19 -17.43 18.68
C SER A 50 23.75 -16.05 18.32
N ARG A 51 23.92 -15.13 19.29
CA ARG A 51 24.37 -13.73 19.05
C ARG A 51 25.65 -13.60 18.22
N GLN A 52 26.55 -14.58 18.27
CA GLN A 52 27.84 -14.55 17.60
C GLN A 52 27.78 -14.72 16.07
N GLU A 53 26.68 -15.23 15.50
CA GLU A 53 26.60 -15.55 14.06
C GLU A 53 26.11 -14.39 13.17
N LEU A 54 25.76 -13.23 13.75
CA LEU A 54 25.24 -12.07 13.01
C LEU A 54 26.29 -11.30 12.19
N THR A 55 27.57 -11.69 12.25
CA THR A 55 28.69 -10.86 11.77
C THR A 55 29.19 -11.19 10.36
N SER A 56 28.77 -12.29 9.72
CA SER A 56 29.38 -12.66 8.41
C SER A 56 28.43 -13.12 7.30
N SER A 57 27.26 -13.69 7.55
CA SER A 57 26.41 -14.25 6.47
C SER A 57 24.92 -13.87 6.50
N ASN A 58 24.38 -13.43 7.63
CA ASN A 58 22.94 -13.21 7.77
C ASN A 58 22.59 -11.72 7.91
N ARG A 59 22.63 -10.99 6.78
CA ARG A 59 22.24 -9.57 6.73
C ARG A 59 20.78 -9.41 7.14
N LEU A 60 20.50 -8.45 8.02
CA LEU A 60 19.13 -8.12 8.40
C LEU A 60 18.36 -7.61 7.17
N PRO A 61 17.22 -8.23 6.81
CA PRO A 61 16.40 -7.73 5.71
C PRO A 61 15.88 -6.31 6.01
N SER A 62 16.03 -5.38 5.06
CA SER A 62 15.58 -4.00 5.23
C SER A 62 14.09 -3.88 4.96
N TYR A 63 13.30 -3.54 5.98
CA TYR A 63 11.85 -3.32 5.83
C TYR A 63 11.35 -2.17 6.70
N LYS A 64 10.95 -1.06 6.05
CA LYS A 64 10.44 0.17 6.67
C LYS A 64 11.32 0.57 7.88
N PHE A 65 10.70 1.05 8.96
CA PHE A 65 11.37 1.37 10.21
C PHE A 65 11.65 0.14 11.08
N TYR A 66 11.03 -1.02 10.81
CA TYR A 66 11.19 -2.22 11.66
C TYR A 66 12.64 -2.69 11.70
N SER A 67 13.33 -2.69 10.55
CA SER A 67 14.75 -3.03 10.50
C SER A 67 15.60 -2.07 11.34
N GLU A 68 15.31 -0.77 11.30
CA GLU A 68 16.01 0.23 12.11
C GLU A 68 15.81 0.00 13.61
N VAL A 69 14.57 -0.29 14.06
CA VAL A 69 14.29 -0.56 15.48
C VAL A 69 14.99 -1.84 15.95
N ILE A 70 15.02 -2.89 15.10
CA ILE A 70 15.72 -4.14 15.41
C ILE A 70 17.23 -3.88 15.51
N GLU A 71 17.82 -3.12 14.59
CA GLU A 71 19.24 -2.76 14.64
C GLU A 71 19.59 -2.00 15.92
N ILE A 72 18.75 -1.05 16.34
CA ILE A 72 18.90 -0.32 17.60
C ILE A 72 18.90 -1.30 18.78
N LEU A 73 17.91 -2.19 18.85
CA LEU A 73 17.83 -3.19 19.93
C LEU A 73 19.04 -4.12 19.97
N LEU A 74 19.52 -4.58 18.81
CA LEU A 74 20.70 -5.43 18.72
C LEU A 74 21.97 -4.69 19.13
N ALA A 75 22.13 -3.43 18.71
CA ALA A 75 23.27 -2.60 19.09
C ALA A 75 23.33 -2.38 20.62
N ILE A 76 22.18 -2.07 21.22
CA ILE A 76 22.05 -1.93 22.67
C ILE A 76 22.33 -3.27 23.37
N ALA A 77 21.81 -4.39 22.86
CA ALA A 77 22.01 -5.71 23.45
C ALA A 77 23.50 -6.11 23.46
N ARG A 78 24.24 -5.74 22.41
CA ARG A 78 25.70 -5.92 22.33
C ARG A 78 26.44 -5.03 23.33
N LYS A 79 26.01 -3.78 23.50
CA LYS A 79 26.64 -2.81 24.40
C LYS A 79 26.40 -3.13 25.89
N MET A 80 25.19 -3.56 26.25
CA MET A 80 24.73 -3.66 27.64
C MET A 80 24.57 -5.10 28.15
N GLY A 81 24.72 -6.12 27.29
CA GLY A 81 24.64 -7.53 27.69
C GLY A 81 23.23 -8.07 27.98
N GLY A 82 22.16 -7.31 27.77
CA GLY A 82 20.78 -7.73 28.04
C GLY A 82 20.12 -8.55 26.93
N THR A 83 19.06 -9.30 27.26
CA THR A 83 18.13 -9.94 26.30
C THR A 83 16.85 -9.13 26.18
N TYR A 84 16.43 -8.79 24.96
CA TYR A 84 15.21 -8.01 24.71
C TYR A 84 14.15 -8.84 23.98
N GLN A 85 13.90 -10.05 24.46
CA GLN A 85 12.99 -11.00 23.82
C GLN A 85 11.56 -10.46 23.70
N ASP A 86 11.06 -9.80 24.75
CA ASP A 86 9.73 -9.19 24.74
C ASP A 86 9.60 -8.11 23.65
N SER A 87 10.61 -7.25 23.51
CA SER A 87 10.63 -6.18 22.50
C SER A 87 10.66 -6.75 21.08
N ILE A 88 11.41 -7.85 20.87
CA ILE A 88 11.44 -8.55 19.58
C ILE A 88 10.11 -9.24 19.26
N LEU A 89 9.50 -9.90 20.25
CA LEU A 89 8.19 -10.53 20.07
C LEU A 89 7.12 -9.49 19.69
N PHE A 90 7.12 -8.36 20.40
CA PHE A 90 6.25 -7.22 20.11
C PHE A 90 6.49 -6.65 18.70
N LEU A 91 7.75 -6.48 18.27
CA LEU A 91 8.06 -6.05 16.90
C LEU A 91 7.56 -7.05 15.85
N ARG A 92 7.64 -8.34 16.13
CA ARG A 92 7.13 -9.39 15.25
C ARG A 92 5.61 -9.31 15.09
N GLU A 93 4.87 -9.11 16.17
CA GLU A 93 3.41 -8.91 16.12
C GLU A 93 3.05 -7.65 15.32
N GLY A 94 3.80 -6.57 15.54
CA GLY A 94 3.68 -5.33 14.78
C GLY A 94 3.91 -5.52 13.28
N LEU A 95 5.01 -6.20 12.93
CA LEU A 95 5.38 -6.53 11.56
C LEU A 95 4.31 -7.38 10.87
N GLN A 96 3.74 -8.36 11.57
CA GLN A 96 2.68 -9.20 11.03
C GLN A 96 1.41 -8.38 10.74
N ALA A 97 1.04 -7.46 11.64
CA ALA A 97 -0.10 -6.57 11.42
C ALA A 97 0.15 -5.61 10.23
N ASP A 98 1.33 -5.01 10.14
CA ASP A 98 1.71 -4.13 9.02
C ASP A 98 1.75 -4.88 7.69
N ARG A 99 2.21 -6.14 7.68
CA ARG A 99 2.18 -7.02 6.50
C ARG A 99 0.75 -7.27 6.03
N GLN A 100 -0.17 -7.58 6.95
CA GLN A 100 -1.59 -7.77 6.61
C GLN A 100 -2.20 -6.48 6.04
N PHE A 101 -1.84 -5.34 6.61
CA PHE A 101 -2.26 -4.03 6.13
C PHE A 101 -1.74 -3.75 4.70
N GLU A 102 -0.45 -3.94 4.45
CA GLU A 102 0.14 -3.76 3.11
C GLU A 102 -0.45 -4.74 2.09
N LYS A 103 -0.78 -5.98 2.50
CA LYS A 103 -1.45 -6.95 1.64
C LYS A 103 -2.82 -6.43 1.20
N LYS A 104 -3.66 -5.96 2.15
CA LYS A 104 -4.97 -5.37 1.84
C LYS A 104 -4.85 -4.15 0.95
N LEU A 105 -3.87 -3.28 1.20
CA LEU A 105 -3.61 -2.12 0.36
C LEU A 105 -3.24 -2.52 -1.08
N LYS A 106 -2.39 -3.54 -1.25
CA LYS A 106 -2.03 -4.10 -2.56
C LYS A 106 -3.24 -4.72 -3.26
N GLU A 107 -4.08 -5.46 -2.55
CA GLU A 107 -5.30 -6.07 -3.09
C GLU A 107 -6.26 -5.01 -3.66
N ILE A 108 -6.49 -3.91 -2.93
CA ILE A 108 -7.34 -2.79 -3.39
C ILE A 108 -6.74 -2.12 -4.64
N ILE A 109 -5.43 -1.86 -4.64
CA ILE A 109 -4.73 -1.24 -5.78
C ILE A 109 -4.79 -2.15 -7.00
N LEU A 110 -4.52 -3.45 -6.83
CA LEU A 110 -4.57 -4.44 -7.90
C LEU A 110 -6.00 -4.59 -8.45
N GLY A 111 -7.01 -4.62 -7.58
CA GLY A 111 -8.41 -4.65 -7.99
C GLY A 111 -8.78 -3.43 -8.83
N THR A 112 -8.24 -2.25 -8.51
CA THR A 112 -8.44 -1.03 -9.30
C THR A 112 -7.80 -1.14 -10.69
N TRP A 113 -6.57 -1.67 -10.78
CA TRP A 113 -5.88 -1.93 -12.06
C TRP A 113 -6.63 -2.93 -12.92
N LEU A 114 -7.04 -4.06 -12.33
CA LEU A 114 -7.79 -5.10 -13.02
C LEU A 114 -9.11 -4.56 -13.57
N GLN A 115 -9.85 -3.78 -12.78
CA GLN A 115 -11.09 -3.17 -13.23
C GLN A 115 -10.87 -2.21 -14.41
N MET A 116 -9.83 -1.38 -14.38
CA MET A 116 -9.51 -0.50 -15.52
C MET A 116 -9.05 -1.30 -16.75
N GLY A 117 -8.27 -2.36 -16.56
CA GLY A 117 -7.87 -3.27 -17.63
C GLY A 117 -9.08 -3.94 -18.30
N MET A 118 -10.07 -4.37 -17.51
CA MET A 118 -11.32 -4.92 -18.03
C MET A 118 -12.14 -3.89 -18.81
N MET A 119 -12.24 -2.65 -18.33
CA MET A 119 -12.92 -1.57 -19.06
C MET A 119 -12.22 -1.26 -20.39
N LEU A 120 -10.88 -1.26 -20.40
CA LEU A 120 -10.10 -1.10 -21.63
C LEU A 120 -10.42 -2.22 -22.60
N PHE A 121 -10.29 -3.47 -22.14
CA PHE A 121 -10.56 -4.65 -22.95
C PHE A 121 -11.96 -4.63 -23.56
N LEU A 122 -13.00 -4.34 -22.75
CA LEU A 122 -14.38 -4.27 -23.24
C LEU A 122 -14.58 -3.17 -24.27
N THR A 123 -13.95 -2.01 -24.08
CA THR A 123 -14.05 -0.90 -25.05
C THR A 123 -13.44 -1.28 -26.39
N TRP A 124 -12.27 -1.94 -26.39
CA TRP A 124 -11.63 -2.39 -27.62
C TRP A 124 -12.34 -3.57 -28.28
N ALA A 125 -12.88 -4.50 -27.49
CA ALA A 125 -13.71 -5.58 -28.00
C ALA A 125 -14.97 -5.03 -28.69
N PHE A 126 -15.59 -3.99 -28.11
CA PHE A 126 -16.72 -3.29 -28.73
C PHE A 126 -16.32 -2.60 -30.03
N ILE A 127 -15.24 -1.79 -30.02
CA ILE A 127 -14.75 -1.07 -31.21
C ILE A 127 -14.48 -2.05 -32.35
N THR A 128 -13.73 -3.12 -32.08
CA THR A 128 -13.37 -4.13 -33.10
C THR A 128 -14.59 -4.91 -33.60
N GLY A 129 -15.50 -5.29 -32.70
CA GLY A 129 -16.75 -5.96 -33.06
C GLY A 129 -17.64 -5.09 -33.95
N SER A 130 -17.80 -3.80 -33.62
CA SER A 130 -18.59 -2.86 -34.43
C SER A 130 -17.97 -2.62 -35.82
N LEU A 131 -16.65 -2.48 -35.91
CA LEU A 131 -15.97 -2.33 -37.22
C LEU A 131 -16.18 -3.55 -38.11
N PHE A 132 -16.14 -4.74 -37.53
CA PHE A 132 -16.39 -5.99 -38.26
C PHE A 132 -17.85 -6.12 -38.74
N LEU A 133 -18.81 -5.64 -37.96
CA LEU A 133 -20.24 -5.76 -38.29
C LEU A 133 -20.72 -4.77 -39.36
N VAL A 134 -20.18 -3.54 -39.37
CA VAL A 134 -20.69 -2.46 -40.24
C VAL A 134 -19.88 -2.34 -41.54
N ASP A 135 -18.75 -3.04 -41.66
CA ASP A 135 -17.82 -3.00 -42.82
C ASP A 135 -17.35 -1.58 -43.19
N ILE A 136 -17.33 -0.67 -42.20
CA ILE A 136 -16.85 0.71 -42.37
C ILE A 136 -15.34 0.76 -42.11
N LYS A 137 -14.61 1.34 -43.04
CA LYS A 137 -13.17 1.63 -42.89
C LYS A 137 -12.96 2.89 -42.06
N VAL A 138 -12.92 2.75 -40.74
CA VAL A 138 -12.51 3.85 -39.85
C VAL A 138 -11.00 4.10 -39.98
N SER A 139 -10.62 5.37 -40.14
CA SER A 139 -9.21 5.77 -40.20
C SER A 139 -8.45 5.36 -38.93
N VAL A 140 -7.29 4.71 -39.11
CA VAL A 140 -6.39 4.25 -38.03
C VAL A 140 -6.02 5.41 -37.10
N TYR A 141 -5.89 6.63 -37.63
CA TYR A 141 -5.59 7.82 -36.83
C TYR A 141 -6.65 8.09 -35.75
N LYS A 142 -7.95 7.96 -36.07
CA LYS A 142 -9.05 8.14 -35.11
C LYS A 142 -8.96 7.11 -33.97
N LEU A 143 -8.64 5.85 -34.30
CA LEU A 143 -8.45 4.77 -33.32
C LEU A 143 -7.21 4.99 -32.44
N ALA A 144 -6.11 5.48 -33.03
CA ALA A 144 -4.90 5.80 -32.28
C ALA A 144 -5.14 6.92 -31.26
N MET A 145 -5.93 7.95 -31.63
CA MET A 145 -6.31 9.02 -30.69
C MET A 145 -7.11 8.50 -29.50
N ILE A 146 -8.06 7.57 -29.73
CA ILE A 146 -8.80 6.90 -28.65
C ILE A 146 -7.85 6.09 -27.77
N ALA A 147 -6.92 5.34 -28.36
CA ALA A 147 -5.93 4.55 -27.62
C ALA A 147 -5.04 5.43 -26.74
N ILE A 148 -4.52 6.53 -27.28
CA ILE A 148 -3.70 7.48 -26.54
C ILE A 148 -4.49 8.08 -25.38
N TRP A 149 -5.74 8.48 -25.61
CA TRP A 149 -6.59 9.06 -24.57
C TRP A 149 -6.84 8.09 -23.40
N GLN A 150 -7.16 6.83 -23.69
CA GLN A 150 -7.31 5.79 -22.66
C GLN A 150 -5.97 5.47 -21.97
N GLY A 151 -4.87 5.47 -22.72
CA GLY A 151 -3.53 5.28 -22.20
C GLY A 151 -3.13 6.35 -21.17
N ILE A 152 -3.46 7.62 -21.44
CA ILE A 152 -3.28 8.73 -20.49
C ILE A 152 -4.08 8.46 -19.20
N GLY A 153 -5.34 8.02 -19.33
CA GLY A 153 -6.16 7.64 -18.19
C GLY A 153 -5.52 6.56 -17.31
N MET A 154 -5.02 5.49 -17.92
CA MET A 154 -4.32 4.42 -17.20
C MET A 154 -3.00 4.88 -16.57
N ALA A 155 -2.20 5.68 -17.28
CA ALA A 155 -0.92 6.19 -16.78
C ALA A 155 -1.10 7.17 -15.61
N SER A 156 -2.24 7.85 -15.50
CA SER A 156 -2.54 8.77 -14.40
C SER A 156 -2.76 8.07 -13.05
N LEU A 157 -3.28 6.83 -13.06
CA LEU A 157 -3.63 6.08 -11.87
C LEU A 157 -2.46 5.87 -10.87
N PRO A 158 -1.27 5.36 -11.28
CA PRO A 158 -0.17 5.13 -10.35
C PRO A 158 0.33 6.42 -9.70
N PHE A 159 0.33 7.52 -10.45
CA PHE A 159 0.71 8.84 -9.93
C PHE A 159 -0.26 9.29 -8.82
N ILE A 160 -1.57 9.17 -9.09
CA ILE A 160 -2.61 9.52 -8.13
C ILE A 160 -2.53 8.62 -6.89
N ILE A 161 -2.42 7.30 -7.05
CA ILE A 161 -2.29 6.36 -5.92
C ILE A 161 -1.08 6.69 -5.06
N SER A 162 0.08 6.94 -5.67
CA SER A 162 1.30 7.29 -4.94
C SER A 162 1.13 8.58 -4.14
N PHE A 163 0.52 9.60 -4.76
CA PHE A 163 0.21 10.87 -4.10
C PHE A 163 -0.71 10.68 -2.88
N PHE A 164 -1.81 9.94 -3.04
CA PHE A 164 -2.73 9.66 -1.94
C PHE A 164 -2.10 8.80 -0.84
N ARG A 165 -1.34 7.76 -1.20
CA ARG A 165 -0.65 6.91 -0.24
C ARG A 165 0.30 7.73 0.63
N LYS A 166 1.11 8.59 0.01
CA LYS A 166 2.01 9.49 0.74
C LYS A 166 1.23 10.43 1.67
N LYS A 167 0.15 11.04 1.17
CA LYS A 167 -0.67 11.97 1.94
C LYS A 167 -1.35 11.34 3.17
N PHE A 168 -1.81 10.10 3.07
CA PHE A 168 -2.56 9.44 4.14
C PHE A 168 -1.69 8.71 5.16
N PHE A 169 -0.60 8.08 4.71
CA PHE A 169 0.15 7.13 5.55
C PHE A 169 1.57 7.58 5.93
N GLN A 170 2.11 8.65 5.32
CA GLN A 170 3.49 9.08 5.61
C GLN A 170 3.66 9.49 7.09
N ASP A 171 2.76 10.30 7.63
CA ASP A 171 2.86 10.78 9.01
C ASP A 171 2.51 9.70 10.03
N ILE A 172 1.57 8.81 9.69
CA ILE A 172 1.24 7.62 10.50
C ILE A 172 2.48 6.72 10.64
N GLY A 173 3.21 6.48 9.55
CA GLY A 173 4.43 5.67 9.57
C GLY A 173 5.53 6.26 10.48
N LYS A 174 5.68 7.60 10.51
CA LYS A 174 6.61 8.28 11.43
C LYS A 174 6.18 8.10 12.89
N LEU A 175 4.90 8.29 13.19
CA LEU A 175 4.37 8.09 14.54
C LEU A 175 4.52 6.64 15.00
N TRP A 176 4.27 5.67 14.12
CA TRP A 176 4.52 4.26 14.42
C TRP A 176 5.98 4.05 14.80
N LYS A 177 6.94 4.52 13.98
CA LYS A 177 8.36 4.41 14.30
C LYS A 177 8.67 4.93 15.71
N MET A 178 8.20 6.14 16.04
CA MET A 178 8.41 6.75 17.36
C MET A 178 7.84 5.87 18.49
N LEU A 179 6.58 5.45 18.37
CA LEU A 179 5.90 4.63 19.40
C LEU A 179 6.55 3.25 19.55
N TYR A 180 6.95 2.60 18.45
CA TYR A 180 7.65 1.32 18.49
C TYR A 180 9.02 1.42 19.16
N VAL A 181 9.78 2.49 18.89
CA VAL A 181 11.06 2.74 19.58
C VAL A 181 10.82 2.97 21.07
N LEU A 182 9.90 3.86 21.44
CA LEU A 182 9.60 4.15 22.85
C LEU A 182 9.18 2.88 23.60
N ARG A 183 8.25 2.12 23.04
CA ARG A 183 7.76 0.87 23.63
C ARG A 183 8.87 -0.19 23.75
N SER A 184 9.70 -0.33 22.72
CA SER A 184 10.76 -1.35 22.70
C SER A 184 11.89 -1.04 23.68
N LEU A 185 12.10 0.24 23.99
CA LEU A 185 13.16 0.73 24.87
C LEU A 185 12.73 0.96 26.32
N THR A 186 11.46 0.75 26.70
CA THR A 186 11.00 1.01 28.09
C THR A 186 11.74 0.17 29.13
N LYS A 187 12.05 -1.09 28.78
CA LYS A 187 12.74 -2.09 29.62
C LYS A 187 14.28 -2.03 29.51
N VAL A 188 14.79 -1.14 28.67
CA VAL A 188 16.24 -1.02 28.43
C VAL A 188 16.83 -0.05 29.46
N PRO A 189 18.00 -0.35 30.06
CA PRO A 189 18.67 0.55 31.00
C PRO A 189 19.37 1.72 30.28
N LEU A 190 18.62 2.50 29.49
CA LEU A 190 19.07 3.75 28.88
C LEU A 190 18.45 4.95 29.60
N SER A 191 19.17 6.08 29.54
CA SER A 191 18.63 7.34 30.02
C SER A 191 17.39 7.74 29.19
N ARG A 192 16.39 8.35 29.83
CA ARG A 192 15.14 8.75 29.14
C ARG A 192 15.40 9.75 28.02
N THR A 193 16.37 10.65 28.19
CA THR A 193 16.79 11.61 27.17
C THR A 193 17.37 10.93 25.93
N GLU A 194 18.19 9.89 26.12
CA GLU A 194 18.74 9.07 25.03
C GLU A 194 17.64 8.30 24.30
N ILE A 195 16.69 7.71 25.03
CA ILE A 195 15.52 7.02 24.44
C ILE A 195 14.71 7.98 23.55
N LEU A 196 14.41 9.19 24.03
CA LEU A 196 13.63 10.18 23.29
C LEU A 196 14.37 10.70 22.04
N THR A 197 15.70 10.78 22.13
CA THR A 197 16.56 11.18 21.01
C THR A 197 16.57 10.08 19.94
N ILE A 198 16.74 8.82 20.33
CA ILE A 198 16.67 7.67 19.43
C ILE A 198 15.28 7.53 18.79
N ALA A 199 14.22 7.81 19.55
CA ALA A 199 12.85 7.79 19.04
C ALA A 199 12.59 8.91 18.02
N GLY A 200 13.45 9.92 17.90
CA GLY A 200 13.27 11.01 16.94
C GLY A 200 12.15 11.98 17.34
N VAL A 201 11.92 12.18 18.64
CA VAL A 201 10.84 13.05 19.17
C VAL A 201 10.94 14.50 18.65
N THR A 202 12.13 14.93 18.25
CA THR A 202 12.36 16.23 17.59
C THR A 202 11.61 16.37 16.25
N GLU A 203 11.40 15.26 15.53
CA GLU A 203 10.72 15.24 14.23
C GLU A 203 9.19 15.35 14.35
N ILE A 204 8.62 15.25 15.56
CA ILE A 204 7.18 15.35 15.82
C ILE A 204 6.59 16.66 15.27
N LYS A 205 7.37 17.74 15.28
CA LYS A 205 6.95 19.06 14.76
C LYS A 205 6.63 19.05 13.27
N ASN A 206 7.12 18.06 12.53
CA ASN A 206 6.92 17.96 11.08
C ASN A 206 5.60 17.28 10.70
N ILE A 207 4.81 16.80 11.67
CA ILE A 207 3.51 16.16 11.42
C ILE A 207 2.45 17.25 11.22
N GLN A 208 1.97 17.38 9.98
CA GLN A 208 1.01 18.43 9.59
C GLN A 208 -0.44 17.93 9.56
N GLN A 209 -0.63 16.61 9.64
CA GLN A 209 -1.95 16.01 9.48
C GLN A 209 -2.86 16.32 10.67
N LYS A 210 -3.94 17.09 10.42
CA LYS A 210 -4.87 17.57 11.46
C LYS A 210 -5.45 16.47 12.34
N SER A 211 -5.79 15.32 11.77
CA SER A 211 -6.35 14.18 12.52
C SER A 211 -5.38 13.55 13.52
N LEU A 212 -4.07 13.78 13.36
CA LEU A 212 -3.03 13.20 14.21
C LEU A 212 -2.53 14.17 15.29
N ILE A 213 -2.97 15.44 15.27
CA ILE A 213 -2.51 16.48 16.20
C ILE A 213 -2.74 16.06 17.65
N HIS A 214 -3.90 15.48 17.95
CA HIS A 214 -4.22 15.03 19.31
C HIS A 214 -3.28 13.91 19.81
N ILE A 215 -2.97 12.93 18.96
CA ILE A 215 -2.01 11.86 19.29
C ILE A 215 -0.61 12.45 19.49
N VAL A 216 -0.22 13.39 18.62
CA VAL A 216 1.04 14.11 18.69
C VAL A 216 1.18 14.88 20.02
N ASP A 217 0.14 15.58 20.44
CA ASP A 217 0.18 16.38 21.67
C ASP A 217 0.19 15.49 22.92
N LYS A 218 -0.62 14.43 22.96
CA LYS A 218 -0.54 13.41 24.02
C LYS A 218 0.83 12.74 24.06
N LEU A 219 1.44 12.46 22.90
CA LEU A 219 2.78 11.88 22.83
C LEU A 219 3.82 12.84 23.43
N LYS A 220 3.75 14.14 23.11
CA LYS A 220 4.63 15.15 23.71
C LYS A 220 4.45 15.22 25.22
N GLU A 221 3.20 15.25 25.69
CA GLU A 221 2.89 15.28 27.12
C GLU A 221 3.44 14.04 27.84
N THR A 222 3.26 12.86 27.23
CA THR A 222 3.81 11.59 27.73
C THR A 222 5.34 11.64 27.83
N CYS A 223 6.01 12.15 26.79
CA CYS A 223 7.45 12.33 26.78
C CYS A 223 7.94 13.33 27.86
N GLN A 224 7.20 14.43 28.07
CA GLN A 224 7.52 15.42 29.10
C GLN A 224 7.33 14.86 30.51
N LYS A 225 6.22 14.15 30.76
CA LYS A 225 5.97 13.46 32.04
C LYS A 225 7.05 12.42 32.34
N ALA A 226 7.45 11.64 31.34
CA ALA A 226 8.52 10.65 31.46
C ALA A 226 9.86 11.28 31.86
N LEU A 227 10.16 12.49 31.35
CA LEU A 227 11.36 13.24 31.72
C LEU A 227 11.30 13.85 33.12
N GLN A 228 10.15 14.38 33.53
CA GLN A 228 10.01 15.12 34.79
C GLN A 228 9.79 14.21 36.00
N LEU A 229 8.93 13.19 35.86
CA LEU A 229 8.45 12.41 36.99
C LEU A 229 9.16 11.06 37.13
N GLY A 230 9.94 10.64 36.12
CA GLY A 230 10.61 9.34 36.11
C GLY A 230 9.67 8.13 36.10
N GLY A 231 8.36 8.35 36.02
CA GLY A 231 7.33 7.32 36.00
C GLY A 231 7.40 6.40 34.78
N SER A 232 6.75 5.25 34.89
CA SER A 232 6.51 4.39 33.73
C SER A 232 5.56 5.09 32.77
N TYR A 233 5.95 5.22 31.51
CA TYR A 233 5.10 5.75 30.42
C TYR A 233 4.61 4.62 29.49
N GLU A 234 4.78 3.37 29.95
CA GLU A 234 4.60 2.18 29.14
C GLU A 234 3.12 1.97 28.75
N GLU A 235 2.20 2.26 29.68
CA GLU A 235 0.76 2.13 29.48
C GLU A 235 0.22 3.22 28.55
N GLU A 236 0.71 4.46 28.71
CA GLU A 236 0.36 5.58 27.85
C GLU A 236 0.81 5.33 26.41
N VAL A 237 2.01 4.78 26.20
CA VAL A 237 2.48 4.42 24.86
C VAL A 237 1.60 3.35 24.24
N VAL A 238 1.18 2.33 24.98
CA VAL A 238 0.25 1.30 24.47
C VAL A 238 -1.11 1.90 24.12
N SER A 239 -1.62 2.80 24.96
CA SER A 239 -2.84 3.55 24.70
C SER A 239 -2.73 4.37 23.40
N LEU A 240 -1.63 5.09 23.21
CA LEU A 240 -1.36 5.85 21.98
C LEU A 240 -1.22 4.98 20.75
N MET A 241 -0.60 3.80 20.87
CA MET A 241 -0.53 2.82 19.78
C MET A 241 -1.91 2.31 19.38
N SER A 242 -2.80 2.07 20.34
CA SER A 242 -4.19 1.67 20.08
C SER A 242 -4.95 2.79 19.36
N GLU A 243 -4.81 4.04 19.84
CA GLU A 243 -5.41 5.22 19.22
C GLU A 243 -4.89 5.43 17.78
N LEU A 244 -3.58 5.28 17.56
CA LEU A 244 -2.96 5.38 16.24
C LEU A 244 -3.44 4.28 15.29
N ARG A 245 -3.60 3.04 15.78
CA ARG A 245 -4.14 1.93 14.99
C ARG A 245 -5.59 2.18 14.59
N PHE A 246 -6.39 2.80 15.45
CA PHE A 246 -7.74 3.23 15.09
C PHE A 246 -7.70 4.30 13.99
N GLN A 247 -6.84 5.31 14.12
CA GLN A 247 -6.66 6.34 13.08
C GLN A 247 -6.18 5.74 11.76
N GLU A 248 -5.25 4.79 11.77
CA GLU A 248 -4.76 4.08 10.59
C GLU A 248 -5.89 3.36 9.84
N LYS A 249 -6.73 2.61 10.56
CA LYS A 249 -7.91 1.96 9.97
C LYS A 249 -8.88 2.97 9.36
N TRP A 250 -9.14 4.07 10.06
CA TRP A 250 -9.99 5.14 9.56
C TRP A 250 -9.43 5.79 8.29
N HIS A 251 -8.13 6.10 8.27
CA HIS A 251 -7.46 6.64 7.08
C HIS A 251 -7.45 5.66 5.91
N PHE A 252 -7.36 4.36 6.19
CA PHE A 252 -7.48 3.32 5.18
C PHE A 252 -8.87 3.28 4.54
N GLU A 253 -9.95 3.31 5.35
CA GLU A 253 -11.32 3.38 4.83
C GLU A 253 -11.56 4.65 4.00
N LEU A 254 -11.03 5.80 4.45
CA LEU A 254 -11.09 7.04 3.70
C LEU A 254 -10.31 6.97 2.38
N PHE A 255 -9.14 6.33 2.39
CA PHE A 255 -8.33 6.10 1.21
C PHE A 255 -9.09 5.24 0.20
N GLU A 256 -9.70 4.13 0.63
CA GLU A 256 -10.52 3.26 -0.21
C GLU A 256 -11.70 4.00 -0.85
N LYS A 257 -12.48 4.76 -0.04
CA LYS A 257 -13.59 5.58 -0.54
C LYS A 257 -13.14 6.60 -1.57
N ARG A 258 -12.01 7.28 -1.33
CA ARG A 258 -11.45 8.25 -2.28
C ARG A 258 -10.95 7.58 -3.55
N LEU A 259 -10.33 6.41 -3.45
CA LEU A 259 -9.89 5.63 -4.60
C LEU A 259 -11.07 5.22 -5.48
N MET A 260 -12.22 4.88 -4.88
CA MET A 260 -13.46 4.61 -5.61
C MET A 260 -13.95 5.83 -6.40
N VAL A 261 -13.93 7.02 -5.80
CA VAL A 261 -14.30 8.28 -6.47
C VAL A 261 -13.33 8.60 -7.62
N ILE A 262 -12.02 8.44 -7.39
CA ILE A 262 -10.98 8.63 -8.40
C ILE A 262 -11.18 7.67 -9.57
N LYS A 263 -11.45 6.40 -9.28
CA LYS A 263 -11.75 5.38 -10.28
C LYS A 263 -12.94 5.78 -11.14
N LEU A 264 -14.03 6.22 -10.52
CA LEU A 264 -15.20 6.73 -11.23
C LEU A 264 -14.84 7.95 -12.11
N GLY A 265 -14.08 8.90 -11.57
CA GLY A 265 -13.62 10.07 -12.31
C GLY A 265 -12.79 9.71 -13.54
N ILE A 266 -11.83 8.78 -13.40
CA ILE A 266 -11.00 8.30 -14.52
C ILE A 266 -11.87 7.59 -15.56
N MET A 267 -12.80 6.74 -15.14
CA MET A 267 -13.73 6.07 -16.06
C MET A 267 -14.58 7.08 -16.84
N SER A 268 -15.14 8.07 -16.16
CA SER A 268 -16.01 9.08 -16.77
C SER A 268 -15.27 10.06 -17.68
N ILE A 269 -13.99 10.36 -17.43
CA ILE A 269 -13.22 11.33 -18.22
C ILE A 269 -12.47 10.66 -19.38
N PHE A 270 -11.95 9.45 -19.18
CA PHE A 270 -11.10 8.79 -20.18
C PHE A 270 -11.82 7.70 -20.96
N PHE A 271 -12.63 6.86 -20.30
CA PHE A 271 -13.24 5.70 -20.95
C PHE A 271 -14.58 6.02 -21.60
N LEU A 272 -15.47 6.72 -20.89
CA LEU A 272 -16.78 7.09 -21.42
C LEU A 272 -16.69 7.98 -22.67
N PRO A 273 -15.86 9.05 -22.72
CA PRO A 273 -15.76 9.89 -23.90
C PRO A 273 -15.11 9.16 -25.07
N SER A 274 -14.18 8.24 -24.80
CA SER A 274 -13.60 7.37 -25.84
C SER A 274 -14.66 6.50 -26.52
N TYR A 275 -15.54 5.91 -25.72
CA TYR A 275 -16.64 5.09 -26.21
C TYR A 275 -17.65 5.93 -27.02
N LEU A 276 -18.06 7.07 -26.48
CA LEU A 276 -18.98 7.98 -27.17
C LEU A 276 -18.38 8.53 -28.47
N ALA A 277 -17.12 8.95 -28.44
CA ALA A 277 -16.41 9.43 -29.62
C ALA A 277 -16.41 8.38 -30.73
N PHE A 278 -16.15 7.11 -30.41
CA PHE A 278 -16.23 6.04 -31.39
C PHE A 278 -17.63 5.87 -31.99
N ILE A 279 -18.70 5.91 -31.19
CA ILE A 279 -20.08 5.85 -31.69
C ILE A 279 -20.39 7.01 -32.62
N PHE A 280 -20.02 8.24 -32.24
CA PHE A 280 -20.23 9.42 -33.08
C PHE A 280 -19.48 9.32 -34.40
N LEU A 281 -18.26 8.78 -34.39
CA LEU A 281 -17.49 8.54 -35.61
C LEU A 281 -18.18 7.52 -36.52
N LEU A 282 -18.68 6.42 -35.95
CA LEU A 282 -19.38 5.38 -36.71
C LEU A 282 -20.68 5.92 -37.32
N LEU A 283 -21.47 6.66 -36.54
CA LEU A 283 -22.70 7.29 -37.02
C LEU A 283 -22.44 8.33 -38.11
N GLY A 284 -21.39 9.14 -37.95
CA GLY A 284 -20.98 10.13 -38.95
C GLY A 284 -20.62 9.46 -40.28
N ASP A 285 -19.78 8.42 -40.23
CA ASP A 285 -19.37 7.69 -41.43
C ASP A 285 -20.59 6.97 -42.09
N LEU A 286 -21.53 6.43 -41.31
CA LEU A 286 -22.77 5.82 -41.81
C LEU A 286 -23.70 6.83 -42.48
N LEU A 287 -23.88 8.02 -41.89
CA LEU A 287 -24.68 9.10 -42.48
C LEU A 287 -24.09 9.62 -43.79
N THR A 288 -22.76 9.59 -43.96
CA THR A 288 -22.14 9.97 -45.25
C THR A 288 -22.29 8.92 -46.35
N LEU A 289 -22.63 7.68 -46.00
CA LEU A 289 -22.88 6.59 -46.95
C LEU A 289 -24.33 6.54 -47.45
N MET A 290 -25.27 7.14 -46.70
CA MET A 290 -26.69 7.26 -47.06
C MET A 290 -26.93 8.45 -47.99
#